data_AF-A0A538EBZ1-F1
#
_entry.id   AF-A0A538EBZ1-F1
#
_cell.length_a   1.000
_cell.length_b   1.000
_cell.length_c   1.000
_cell.angle_alpha   90.00
_cell.angle_beta   90.00
_cell.angle_gamma   90.00
#
_symmetry.space_group_name_H-M   'P 1'
#
loop_
_entity.id
_entity.type
_entity.pdbx_description
1 polymer ?
#
loop_
_entity_poly.entity_id
_entity_poly.type
_entity_poly.pdbx_seq_one_letter_code
_entity_poly.pdbx_strand_id
1 'polypeptide(L)' 'MPPKARTGTAAVKKVRRKERKNVAHGQAHIKSTFNNTIVS' A
#
# COMPACT_ATOMS: atom_id res chain seq x y z
N MET A 1 -17.75 32.18 25.33
CA MET A 1 -17.19 32.45 23.99
C MET A 1 -16.74 31.14 23.35
N PRO A 2 -17.24 30.73 22.16
CA PRO A 2 -16.81 29.50 21.49
C PRO A 2 -15.61 29.75 20.56
N PRO A 3 -14.63 28.84 20.45
CA PRO A 3 -13.52 29.02 19.52
C PRO A 3 -13.86 28.49 18.12
N LYS A 4 -13.92 29.45 17.19
CA LYS A 4 -13.53 29.45 15.77
C LYS A 4 -13.61 28.11 15.00
N ALA A 5 -14.53 28.08 14.03
CA ALA A 5 -14.64 27.09 12.97
C ALA A 5 -13.30 26.78 12.28
N ARG A 6 -12.96 25.49 12.17
CA ARG A 6 -11.86 25.00 11.33
C ARG A 6 -12.34 24.94 9.89
N THR A 7 -11.93 25.95 9.13
CA THR A 7 -11.91 26.01 7.68
C THR A 7 -11.36 24.72 7.07
N GLY A 8 -12.07 24.16 6.10
CA GLY A 8 -11.74 22.89 5.47
C GLY A 8 -10.54 22.95 4.54
N THR A 9 -9.90 21.79 4.36
CA THR A 9 -9.26 21.33 3.11
C THR A 9 -8.91 19.86 3.26
N ALA A 10 -9.29 19.07 2.25
CA ALA A 10 -8.57 17.90 1.76
C ALA A 10 -8.19 16.79 2.77
N ALA A 11 -8.99 15.72 2.79
CA ALA A 11 -8.42 14.38 2.63
C ALA A 11 -9.55 13.40 2.31
N VAL A 12 -9.76 13.20 1.01
CA VAL A 12 -10.19 11.93 0.43
C VAL A 12 -9.84 10.79 1.38
N LYS A 13 -10.86 10.03 1.80
CA LYS A 13 -10.80 8.82 2.62
C LYS A 13 -9.62 7.94 2.18
N LYS A 14 -8.42 8.22 2.70
CA LYS A 14 -7.21 7.44 2.44
C LYS A 14 -7.46 6.12 3.13
N VAL A 15 -8.00 5.17 2.37
CA VAL A 15 -7.86 3.76 2.70
C VAL A 15 -6.35 3.56 2.80
N ARG A 16 -5.81 3.56 4.03
CA ARG A 16 -4.42 3.16 4.29
C ARG A 16 -4.34 1.76 3.71
N ARG A 17 -3.79 1.67 2.50
CA ARG A 17 -3.54 0.41 1.82
C ARG A 17 -2.72 -0.36 2.83
N LYS A 18 -3.34 -1.35 3.48
CA LYS A 18 -2.73 -2.12 4.56
C LYS A 18 -1.34 -2.47 4.05
N GLU A 19 -0.32 -1.90 4.68
CA GLU A 19 1.06 -2.19 4.30
C GLU A 19 1.17 -3.71 4.31
N ARG A 20 1.51 -4.29 3.15
CA ARG A 20 1.78 -5.72 3.10
C ARG A 20 2.82 -5.99 4.17
N LYS A 21 2.64 -7.05 4.96
CA LYS A 21 3.52 -7.34 6.10
C LYS A 21 4.98 -7.24 5.65
N ASN A 22 5.80 -6.50 6.38
CA ASN A 22 7.23 -6.41 6.09
C ASN A 22 7.87 -7.76 6.47
N VAL A 23 8.40 -8.47 5.48
CA VAL A 23 9.08 -9.77 5.66
C VAL A 23 10.57 -9.56 5.41
N ALA A 24 11.42 -9.83 6.41
CA ALA A 24 12.87 -9.58 6.33
C ALA A 24 13.62 -10.57 5.42
N HIS A 25 13.21 -11.85 5.43
CA HIS A 25 13.79 -12.90 4.60
C HIS A 25 12.68 -13.82 4.07
N GLY A 26 12.80 -14.26 2.81
CA GLY A 26 11.83 -15.14 2.17
C GLY A 26 12.38 -15.74 0.88
N GLN A 27 11.65 -16.69 0.31
CA GLN A 27 12.00 -17.37 -0.93
C GLN A 27 11.27 -16.71 -2.09
N ALA A 28 11.98 -16.53 -3.20
CA ALA A 28 11.37 -16.14 -4.46
C ALA A 28 10.93 -17.39 -5.22
N HIS A 29 9.67 -17.43 -5.64
CA HIS A 29 9.20 -18.44 -6.58
C HIS A 29 9.28 -17.86 -7.98
N ILE A 30 10.20 -18.40 -8.77
CA ILE A 30 10.37 -18.02 -10.17
C ILE A 30 9.86 -19.15 -11.04
N LYS A 31 8.84 -18.86 -11.84
CA LYS A 31 8.40 -19.76 -12.92
C LYS A 31 8.73 -19.08 -14.23
N SER A 32 9.67 -19.66 -14.98
CA SER A 32 10.00 -19.21 -16.34
C SER A 32 9.50 -20.24 -17.33
N THR A 33 8.61 -19.82 -18.21
CA THR A 33 8.29 -20.52 -19.45
C THR A 33 8.95 -19.78 -20.60
N PHE A 34 8.89 -20.36 -21.81
CA PHE A 34 9.54 -19.80 -22.99
C PHE A 34 9.18 -18.34 -23.28
N ASN A 35 7.96 -17.91 -22.95
CA ASN A 35 7.46 -16.58 -23.27
C ASN A 35 7.08 -15.75 -22.04
N ASN A 36 7.27 -16.27 -20.82
CA ASN A 36 6.84 -15.58 -19.61
C ASN A 36 7.77 -15.91 -18.43
N THR A 37 8.11 -14.89 -17.65
CA THR A 37 8.77 -15.06 -16.35
C THR A 37 7.89 -14.45 -15.27
N ILE A 38 7.47 -15.26 -14.32
CA ILE A 38 6.62 -14.86 -13.21
C ILE A 38 7.44 -14.94 -11.92
N VAL A 39 7.50 -13.81 -11.21
CA VAL A 39 8.16 -13.68 -9.90
C VAL A 39 7.07 -13.50 -8.85
N SER A 40 7.01 -14.40 -7.87
CA SER A 40 6.05 -14.38 -6.75
C SER A 40 6.70 -14.71 -5.41
#